data_AF-A0AAU6SA36-F1
#
_entry.id   AF-A0AAU6SA36-F1
#
_cell.length_a   1.000
_cell.length_b   1.000
_cell.length_c   1.000
_cell.angle_alpha   90.00
_cell.angle_beta   90.00
_cell.angle_gamma   90.00
#
_symmetry.space_group_name_H-M   'P 1'
#
loop_
_entity.id
_entity.type
_entity.pdbx_description
1 polymer ?
#
loop_
_entity_poly.entity_id
_entity_poly.type
_entity_poly.pdbx_seq_one_letter_code
_entity_poly.pdbx_strand_id
1 'polypeptide(L)'
;MLRSRTLPLPAYILVIVVLAVLFVIDVAAPPRADAAERGTGFGTWAPISAYGWHGSMLIDGVHTYCITPGAPAPTGPSSDHGISGSAAGLSSQQLAGINLLVSAYGQTDDPVQAAAVAWAVKAIANREETLHAFGYRGDSLAGAIHWTMSALAPQHDLAVQERAVAYYDEAVRAAQNAVDASGSLAFSTDPADHRTGTVRVDATSAATGTVTLVNAVFATTGSPTLEGATAGTTYAIRTVQPEPGRAYTVSGTGRLTAGLPAAVRHYTTPGGQQTAGPAGAVPFDIAGADAAPRVPPFSPSIATQVPARETAPGPYIDQVTFAAEDGSWPRSGDGSYLPVTARAVVYRTDAEPAPNSEIPEGATVAGTLQVTTDPVLGPTAAYTVASPWEMTAPGFYTAVWSVSGADQIATVAAHTGPDFVWTERFGEPSQVAVVAPPAVEPTPAPTPAVTTPGPAAADVAPSPPPAALAATGLDVSAVRTPLAIAIGLVSIGVAIVASRRPRFGARLTIR
;
A
#
# COMPACT_ATOMS: atom_id res chain seq x y z
N MET A 1 -6.43 58.06 0.85
CA MET A 1 -5.41 57.78 1.88
C MET A 1 -6.11 57.31 3.16
N LEU A 2 -6.38 56.01 3.31
CA LEU A 2 -6.80 55.43 4.59
C LEU A 2 -5.55 54.84 5.26
N ARG A 3 -5.07 55.49 6.34
CA ARG A 3 -4.03 54.93 7.20
C ARG A 3 -4.60 53.69 7.90
N SER A 4 -4.12 52.50 7.55
CA SER A 4 -4.36 51.31 8.34
C SER A 4 -3.74 51.52 9.72
N ARG A 5 -4.58 51.66 10.74
CA ARG A 5 -4.14 51.62 12.14
C ARG A 5 -3.87 50.16 12.45
N THR A 6 -2.63 49.73 12.27
CA THR A 6 -2.17 48.45 12.80
C THR A 6 -2.21 48.54 14.33
N LEU A 7 -2.95 47.60 14.95
CA LEU A 7 -2.99 47.49 16.40
C LEU A 7 -1.57 47.22 16.92
N PRO A 8 -1.13 47.89 18.01
CA PRO A 8 0.17 47.63 18.59
C PRO A 8 0.25 46.18 19.05
N LEU A 9 1.41 45.53 18.86
CA LEU A 9 1.69 44.14 19.23
C LEU A 9 1.06 43.65 20.57
N PRO A 10 1.04 44.43 21.68
CA PRO A 10 0.37 44.02 22.91
C PRO A 10 -1.16 43.80 22.77
N ALA A 11 -1.83 44.52 21.87
CA ALA A 11 -3.26 44.34 21.64
C ALA A 11 -3.55 43.04 20.86
N TYR A 12 -2.65 42.62 19.96
CA TYR A 12 -2.75 41.31 19.30
C TYR A 12 -2.58 40.16 20.28
N ILE A 13 -1.62 40.27 21.21
CA ILE A 13 -1.39 39.27 22.25
C ILE A 13 -2.63 39.14 23.15
N LEU A 14 -3.24 40.25 23.56
CA LEU A 14 -4.46 40.24 24.36
C LEU A 14 -5.63 39.55 23.63
N VAL A 15 -5.84 39.84 22.35
CA VAL A 15 -6.90 39.22 21.54
C VAL A 15 -6.66 37.71 21.39
N ILE A 16 -5.42 37.29 21.16
CA ILE A 16 -5.06 35.87 21.06
C ILE A 16 -5.29 35.16 22.40
N VAL A 17 -4.92 35.78 23.53
CA VAL A 17 -5.16 35.21 24.87
C VAL A 17 -6.65 35.11 25.16
N VAL A 18 -7.45 36.13 24.85
CA VAL A 18 -8.91 36.09 25.02
C VAL A 18 -9.55 35.01 24.14
N LEU A 19 -9.11 34.88 22.88
CA LEU A 19 -9.59 33.82 21.99
C LEU A 19 -9.18 32.44 22.46
N ALA A 20 -7.95 32.27 22.98
CA ALA A 20 -7.49 31.02 23.55
C ALA A 20 -8.27 30.66 24.83
N VAL A 21 -8.57 31.62 25.69
CA VAL A 21 -9.40 31.42 26.89
C VAL A 21 -10.83 31.06 26.50
N LEU A 22 -11.44 31.74 25.54
CA LEU A 22 -12.77 31.39 25.03
C LEU A 22 -12.80 30.00 24.39
N PHE A 23 -11.75 29.63 23.63
CA PHE A 23 -11.62 28.29 23.05
C PHE A 23 -11.44 27.20 24.11
N VAL A 24 -10.67 27.46 25.16
CA VAL A 24 -10.52 26.54 26.31
C VAL A 24 -11.84 26.43 27.08
N ILE A 25 -12.61 27.51 27.24
CA ILE A 25 -13.93 27.48 27.89
C ILE A 25 -14.94 26.65 27.07
N ASP A 26 -14.91 26.73 25.74
CA ASP A 26 -15.83 26.00 24.85
C ASP A 26 -15.47 24.51 24.72
N VAL A 27 -14.17 24.17 24.77
CA VAL A 27 -13.68 22.78 24.74
C VAL A 27 -13.75 22.10 26.11
N ALA A 28 -13.72 22.86 27.21
CA ALA A 28 -13.85 22.34 28.58
C ALA A 28 -15.28 22.43 29.14
N ALA A 29 -16.25 22.93 28.37
CA ALA A 29 -17.65 22.87 28.76
C ALA A 29 -18.10 21.40 28.82
N PRO A 30 -18.74 20.95 29.91
CA PRO A 30 -19.34 19.62 29.95
C PRO A 30 -20.36 19.51 28.81
N PRO A 31 -20.56 18.30 28.23
CA PRO A 31 -21.60 18.10 27.23
C PRO A 31 -22.93 18.65 27.75
N ARG A 32 -23.68 19.33 26.88
CA ARG A 32 -25.00 19.88 27.26
C ARG A 32 -25.87 18.73 27.75
N ALA A 33 -26.35 18.84 28.99
CA ALA A 33 -27.31 17.89 29.53
C ALA A 33 -28.70 18.26 28.99
N ASP A 34 -29.11 17.62 27.91
CA ASP A 34 -30.48 17.71 27.42
C ASP A 34 -31.36 16.74 28.21
N ALA A 35 -32.62 17.14 28.45
CA ALA A 35 -33.57 16.25 29.11
C ALA A 35 -33.87 15.06 28.20
N ALA A 36 -34.02 13.85 28.77
CA ALA A 36 -34.47 12.75 27.94
C ALA A 36 -35.87 13.07 27.41
N GLU A 37 -36.07 12.89 26.12
CA GLU A 37 -37.37 13.03 25.49
C GLU A 37 -38.13 11.71 25.52
N ARG A 38 -39.46 11.81 25.39
CA ARG A 38 -40.30 10.63 25.20
C ARG A 38 -39.93 9.97 23.88
N GLY A 39 -39.45 8.73 23.95
CA GLY A 39 -39.24 7.89 22.78
C GLY A 39 -40.49 7.13 22.37
N THR A 40 -40.29 5.91 21.89
CA THR A 40 -41.33 5.05 21.32
C THR A 40 -41.79 4.03 22.35
N GLY A 41 -43.11 3.90 22.57
CA GLY A 41 -43.69 2.90 23.48
C GLY A 41 -45.06 3.27 24.04
N PHE A 42 -45.42 2.62 25.14
CA PHE A 42 -46.74 2.74 25.79
C PHE A 42 -46.63 3.28 27.22
N GLY A 43 -47.74 3.82 27.73
CA GLY A 43 -47.84 4.35 29.08
C GLY A 43 -47.67 5.86 29.17
N THR A 44 -47.43 6.35 30.38
CA THR A 44 -47.37 7.79 30.67
C THR A 44 -45.92 8.25 30.82
N TRP A 45 -45.52 9.23 30.01
CA TRP A 45 -44.22 9.91 30.15
C TRP A 45 -44.28 10.92 31.31
N ALA A 46 -44.00 10.44 32.52
CA ALA A 46 -43.92 11.22 33.75
C ALA A 46 -42.96 10.54 34.74
N PRO A 47 -42.33 11.27 35.69
CA PRO A 47 -41.44 10.67 36.69
C PRO A 47 -42.07 9.47 37.40
N ILE A 48 -43.33 9.62 37.83
CA ILE A 48 -44.11 8.58 38.50
C ILE A 48 -45.50 8.54 37.85
N SER A 49 -46.01 7.34 37.56
CA SER A 49 -47.40 7.11 37.16
C SER A 49 -47.82 5.69 37.55
N ALA A 50 -49.13 5.40 37.50
CA ALA A 50 -49.69 4.13 37.97
C ALA A 50 -49.02 2.88 37.35
N TYR A 51 -48.65 2.97 36.07
CA TYR A 51 -48.00 1.89 35.33
C TYR A 51 -46.69 2.33 34.63
N GLY A 52 -46.25 3.58 34.79
CA GLY A 52 -44.98 4.03 34.20
C GLY A 52 -44.98 4.15 32.66
N TRP A 53 -43.76 4.25 32.12
CA TRP A 53 -43.46 4.26 30.69
C TRP A 53 -42.77 2.95 30.27
N HIS A 54 -43.26 2.34 29.19
CA HIS A 54 -42.78 1.08 28.62
C HIS A 54 -42.37 1.28 27.17
N GLY A 55 -41.11 1.64 26.99
CA GLY A 55 -40.57 2.00 25.69
C GLY A 55 -39.15 2.54 25.80
N SER A 56 -38.66 3.07 24.69
CA SER A 56 -37.40 3.80 24.65
C SER A 56 -37.56 5.22 25.22
N MET A 57 -36.45 5.80 25.65
CA MET A 57 -36.28 7.23 25.89
C MET A 57 -35.27 7.77 24.89
N LEU A 58 -35.47 8.99 24.40
CA LEU A 58 -34.55 9.62 23.47
C LEU A 58 -33.58 10.52 24.22
N ILE A 59 -32.28 10.27 24.09
CA ILE A 59 -31.22 11.18 24.56
C ILE A 59 -30.34 11.45 23.35
N ASP A 60 -30.22 12.72 22.96
CA ASP A 60 -29.50 13.16 21.76
C ASP A 60 -29.92 12.41 20.47
N GLY A 61 -31.22 12.10 20.34
CA GLY A 61 -31.77 11.39 19.20
C GLY A 61 -31.49 9.87 19.17
N VAL A 62 -30.90 9.31 20.23
CA VAL A 62 -30.62 7.87 20.37
C VAL A 62 -31.65 7.22 21.27
N HIS A 63 -32.20 6.08 20.85
CA HIS A 63 -33.10 5.30 21.71
C HIS A 63 -32.31 4.60 22.81
N THR A 64 -32.69 4.87 24.05
CA THR A 64 -32.11 4.31 25.27
C THR A 64 -33.19 3.61 26.11
N TYR A 65 -32.77 2.68 26.96
CA TYR A 65 -33.68 1.81 27.72
C TYR A 65 -33.31 1.74 29.19
N CYS A 66 -34.32 1.67 30.06
CA CYS A 66 -34.14 1.59 31.51
C CYS A 66 -33.29 0.39 31.94
N ILE A 67 -32.22 0.63 32.69
CA ILE A 67 -31.38 -0.40 33.32
C ILE A 67 -31.42 -0.35 34.85
N THR A 68 -32.31 0.46 35.42
CA THR A 68 -32.60 0.48 36.86
C THR A 68 -34.12 0.46 37.05
N PRO A 69 -34.75 -0.73 36.93
CA PRO A 69 -36.19 -0.90 37.16
C PRO A 69 -36.62 -0.32 38.52
N GLY A 70 -37.88 0.09 38.65
CA GLY A 70 -38.43 0.70 39.88
C GLY A 70 -38.10 2.18 40.10
N ALA A 71 -37.09 2.73 39.42
CA ALA A 71 -36.75 4.14 39.50
C ALA A 71 -37.67 5.02 38.62
N PRO A 72 -37.84 6.33 38.96
CA PRO A 72 -38.63 7.26 38.17
C PRO A 72 -38.17 7.40 36.71
N ALA A 73 -39.08 7.73 35.79
CA ALA A 73 -38.70 7.98 34.41
C ALA A 73 -37.71 9.17 34.30
N PRO A 74 -36.73 9.14 33.38
CA PRO A 74 -35.63 10.09 33.32
C PRO A 74 -36.04 11.39 32.62
N THR A 75 -37.10 12.05 33.09
CA THR A 75 -37.69 13.26 32.47
C THR A 75 -36.85 14.53 32.64
N GLY A 76 -35.76 14.47 33.40
CA GLY A 76 -34.83 15.58 33.63
C GLY A 76 -33.59 15.53 32.73
N PRO A 77 -32.67 16.50 32.87
CA PRO A 77 -31.40 16.55 32.16
C PRO A 77 -30.58 15.28 32.35
N SER A 78 -30.10 14.69 31.25
CA SER A 78 -29.32 13.46 31.26
C SER A 78 -27.85 13.73 30.96
N SER A 79 -26.96 12.96 31.60
CA SER A 79 -25.53 12.96 31.34
C SER A 79 -25.14 11.67 30.62
N ASP A 80 -24.41 11.78 29.51
CA ASP A 80 -23.76 10.67 28.82
C ASP A 80 -22.39 10.37 29.45
N HIS A 81 -22.17 9.12 29.85
CA HIS A 81 -20.91 8.62 30.41
C HIS A 81 -20.08 7.81 29.41
N GLY A 82 -20.48 7.83 28.13
CA GLY A 82 -19.83 7.08 27.06
C GLY A 82 -20.09 5.58 27.15
N ILE A 83 -19.21 4.79 26.52
CA ILE A 83 -19.31 3.32 26.55
C ILE A 83 -18.76 2.80 27.87
N SER A 84 -19.60 2.09 28.62
CA SER A 84 -19.29 1.59 29.96
C SER A 84 -19.50 0.08 30.07
N GLY A 85 -18.45 -0.63 30.52
CA GLY A 85 -18.47 -2.06 30.86
C GLY A 85 -18.92 -2.34 32.30
N SER A 86 -19.42 -1.34 33.01
CA SER A 86 -19.88 -1.45 34.41
C SER A 86 -21.12 -0.59 34.70
N ALA A 87 -21.87 -0.22 33.65
CA ALA A 87 -23.04 0.63 33.76
C ALA A 87 -24.04 0.08 34.80
N ALA A 88 -24.48 0.95 35.71
CA ALA A 88 -25.37 0.61 36.84
C ALA A 88 -24.93 -0.59 37.71
N GLY A 89 -23.64 -0.96 37.71
CA GLY A 89 -23.14 -2.12 38.45
C GLY A 89 -23.52 -3.48 37.84
N LEU A 90 -23.98 -3.50 36.59
CA LEU A 90 -24.37 -4.72 35.89
C LEU A 90 -23.14 -5.57 35.53
N SER A 91 -23.34 -6.90 35.51
CA SER A 91 -22.32 -7.85 35.07
C SER A 91 -22.07 -7.77 33.56
N SER A 92 -20.92 -8.27 33.12
CA SER A 92 -20.57 -8.38 31.69
C SER A 92 -21.60 -9.16 30.89
N GLN A 93 -22.19 -10.23 31.44
CA GLN A 93 -23.25 -10.99 30.78
C GLN A 93 -24.51 -10.15 30.55
N GLN A 94 -24.92 -9.40 31.58
CA GLN A 94 -26.09 -8.52 31.47
C GLN A 94 -25.84 -7.42 30.44
N LEU A 95 -24.65 -6.79 30.47
CA LEU A 95 -24.30 -5.74 29.51
C LEU A 95 -24.20 -6.26 28.08
N ALA A 96 -23.66 -7.46 27.86
CA ALA A 96 -23.63 -8.10 26.54
C ALA A 96 -25.06 -8.34 26.00
N GLY A 97 -25.95 -8.89 26.84
CA GLY A 97 -27.35 -9.11 26.47
C GLY A 97 -28.10 -7.80 26.20
N ILE A 98 -27.93 -6.78 27.04
CA ILE A 98 -28.56 -5.47 26.84
C ILE A 98 -28.04 -4.82 25.57
N ASN A 99 -26.73 -4.82 25.33
CA ASN A 99 -26.16 -4.22 24.14
C ASN A 99 -26.62 -4.92 22.85
N LEU A 100 -26.76 -6.26 22.89
CA LEU A 100 -27.36 -7.03 21.81
C LEU A 100 -28.77 -6.50 21.48
N LEU A 101 -29.65 -6.43 22.49
CA LEU A 101 -31.03 -6.00 22.26
C LEU A 101 -31.14 -4.55 21.80
N VAL A 102 -30.39 -3.65 22.44
CA VAL A 102 -30.46 -2.22 22.12
C VAL A 102 -29.88 -1.94 20.72
N SER A 103 -28.85 -2.68 20.31
CA SER A 103 -28.24 -2.54 18.98
C SER A 103 -29.05 -3.20 17.87
N ALA A 104 -29.57 -4.42 18.09
CA ALA A 104 -30.29 -5.19 17.06
C ALA A 104 -31.76 -4.77 16.93
N TYR A 105 -32.42 -4.42 18.04
CA TYR A 105 -33.87 -4.21 18.10
C TYR A 105 -34.28 -2.87 18.71
N GLY A 106 -33.40 -2.19 19.43
CA GLY A 106 -33.75 -1.02 20.23
C GLY A 106 -33.82 0.31 19.47
N GLN A 107 -33.17 0.42 18.31
CA GLN A 107 -33.24 1.64 17.48
C GLN A 107 -34.48 1.58 16.57
N THR A 108 -35.67 1.76 17.16
CA THR A 108 -36.94 1.50 16.48
C THR A 108 -38.06 2.49 16.83
N ASP A 109 -38.88 2.78 15.82
CA ASP A 109 -40.14 3.53 15.93
C ASP A 109 -41.38 2.63 16.06
N ASP A 110 -41.22 1.30 16.05
CA ASP A 110 -42.32 0.37 16.35
C ASP A 110 -42.57 0.33 17.88
N PRO A 111 -43.73 0.81 18.38
CA PRO A 111 -43.99 0.84 19.82
C PRO A 111 -44.10 -0.54 20.46
N VAL A 112 -44.50 -1.58 19.71
CA VAL A 112 -44.54 -2.95 20.22
C VAL A 112 -43.12 -3.48 20.40
N GLN A 113 -42.25 -3.27 19.41
CA GLN A 113 -40.84 -3.65 19.50
C GLN A 113 -40.11 -2.87 20.60
N ALA A 114 -40.31 -1.56 20.68
CA ALA A 114 -39.68 -0.73 21.71
C ALA A 114 -40.13 -1.12 23.12
N ALA A 115 -41.42 -1.40 23.32
CA ALA A 115 -41.91 -1.89 24.61
C ALA A 115 -41.34 -3.26 24.96
N ALA A 116 -41.24 -4.18 23.99
CA ALA A 116 -40.67 -5.50 24.18
C ALA A 116 -39.18 -5.44 24.57
N VAL A 117 -38.39 -4.62 23.88
CA VAL A 117 -36.98 -4.36 24.25
C VAL A 117 -36.90 -3.77 25.66
N ALA A 118 -37.75 -2.79 25.98
CA ALA A 118 -37.75 -2.17 27.31
C ALA A 118 -38.02 -3.18 28.43
N TRP A 119 -38.98 -4.08 28.25
CA TRP A 119 -39.28 -5.14 29.23
C TRP A 119 -38.14 -6.15 29.36
N ALA A 120 -37.56 -6.60 28.24
CA ALA A 120 -36.44 -7.52 28.25
C ALA A 120 -35.19 -6.90 28.91
N VAL A 121 -34.83 -5.66 28.55
CA VAL A 121 -33.68 -4.94 29.13
C VAL A 121 -33.85 -4.74 30.64
N LYS A 122 -35.04 -4.31 31.09
CA LYS A 122 -35.35 -4.19 32.53
C LYS A 122 -35.19 -5.54 33.23
N ALA A 123 -35.73 -6.62 32.66
CA ALA A 123 -35.65 -7.96 33.24
C ALA A 123 -34.22 -8.51 33.31
N ILE A 124 -33.36 -8.17 32.33
CA ILE A 124 -31.93 -8.51 32.38
C ILE A 124 -31.23 -7.72 33.48
N ALA A 125 -31.54 -6.43 33.61
CA ALA A 125 -30.91 -5.56 34.60
C ALA A 125 -31.28 -5.94 36.04
N ASN A 126 -32.58 -6.11 36.30
CA ASN A 126 -33.09 -6.61 37.57
C ASN A 126 -34.46 -7.28 37.37
N ARG A 127 -34.47 -8.62 37.36
CA ARG A 127 -35.70 -9.39 37.10
C ARG A 127 -36.75 -9.20 38.18
N GLU A 128 -36.38 -9.25 39.45
CA GLU A 128 -37.32 -9.15 40.56
C GLU A 128 -38.07 -7.81 40.51
N GLU A 129 -37.33 -6.71 40.45
CA GLU A 129 -37.91 -5.38 40.44
C GLU A 129 -38.75 -5.15 39.16
N THR A 130 -38.32 -5.71 38.02
CA THR A 130 -39.10 -5.65 36.77
C THR A 130 -40.46 -6.32 36.89
N LEU A 131 -40.52 -7.48 37.56
CA LEU A 131 -41.78 -8.21 37.73
C LEU A 131 -42.72 -7.48 38.69
N HIS A 132 -42.19 -6.86 39.74
CA HIS A 132 -42.99 -6.46 40.89
C HIS A 132 -43.23 -4.95 41.06
N ALA A 133 -42.51 -4.09 40.31
CA ALA A 133 -42.60 -2.62 40.43
C ALA A 133 -44.03 -2.05 40.33
N PHE A 134 -44.95 -2.74 39.64
CA PHE A 134 -46.34 -2.32 39.46
C PHE A 134 -47.36 -3.25 40.15
N GLY A 135 -46.93 -4.02 41.15
CA GLY A 135 -47.79 -4.80 42.03
C GLY A 135 -48.23 -6.17 41.51
N TYR A 136 -47.66 -6.64 40.39
CA TYR A 136 -47.86 -8.02 39.94
C TYR A 136 -47.23 -8.99 40.96
N ARG A 137 -47.96 -10.06 41.33
CA ARG A 137 -47.57 -11.01 42.39
C ARG A 137 -47.06 -12.36 41.88
N GLY A 138 -47.09 -12.59 40.56
CA GLY A 138 -46.56 -13.82 39.96
C GLY A 138 -45.08 -13.72 39.60
N ASP A 139 -44.54 -14.74 38.93
CA ASP A 139 -43.11 -14.93 38.70
C ASP A 139 -42.68 -14.94 37.21
N SER A 140 -43.66 -14.82 36.31
CA SER A 140 -43.43 -14.87 34.86
C SER A 140 -43.31 -13.46 34.26
N LEU A 141 -42.35 -13.30 33.34
CA LEU A 141 -42.18 -12.04 32.58
C LEU A 141 -43.41 -11.74 31.74
N ALA A 142 -43.94 -12.75 31.04
CA ALA A 142 -45.18 -12.62 30.28
C ALA A 142 -46.36 -12.17 31.18
N GLY A 143 -46.49 -12.74 32.38
CA GLY A 143 -47.55 -12.35 33.31
C GLY A 143 -47.40 -10.93 33.86
N ALA A 144 -46.18 -10.46 34.15
CA ALA A 144 -45.93 -9.08 34.55
C ALA A 144 -46.26 -8.09 33.42
N ILE A 145 -45.91 -8.45 32.18
CA ILE A 145 -46.27 -7.68 31.00
C ILE A 145 -47.80 -7.67 30.83
N HIS A 146 -48.47 -8.82 30.90
CA HIS A 146 -49.93 -8.92 30.81
C HIS A 146 -50.64 -8.05 31.85
N TRP A 147 -50.22 -8.14 33.12
CA TRP A 147 -50.76 -7.33 34.21
C TRP A 147 -50.73 -5.83 33.90
N THR A 148 -49.66 -5.38 33.24
CA THR A 148 -49.44 -3.96 32.96
C THR A 148 -50.07 -3.53 31.63
N MET A 149 -49.87 -4.32 30.58
CA MET A 149 -50.28 -3.99 29.21
C MET A 149 -51.77 -4.22 28.97
N SER A 150 -52.43 -5.13 29.68
CA SER A 150 -53.90 -5.26 29.64
C SER A 150 -54.61 -3.97 30.09
N ALA A 151 -54.00 -3.21 31.00
CA ALA A 151 -54.49 -1.91 31.44
C ALA A 151 -54.06 -0.75 30.51
N LEU A 152 -52.82 -0.78 30.00
CA LEU A 152 -52.26 0.33 29.22
C LEU A 152 -52.60 0.30 27.72
N ALA A 153 -52.54 -0.87 27.11
CA ALA A 153 -52.65 -1.06 25.66
C ALA A 153 -53.06 -2.51 25.33
N PRO A 154 -54.30 -2.93 25.68
CA PRO A 154 -54.72 -4.33 25.62
C PRO A 154 -54.61 -4.94 24.22
N GLN A 155 -54.76 -4.15 23.15
CA GLN A 155 -54.63 -4.61 21.78
C GLN A 155 -53.20 -5.00 21.37
N HIS A 156 -52.18 -4.60 22.15
CA HIS A 156 -50.77 -4.89 21.89
C HIS A 156 -50.16 -5.86 22.91
N ASP A 157 -50.92 -6.23 23.94
CA ASP A 157 -50.46 -6.99 25.09
C ASP A 157 -49.73 -8.28 24.70
N LEU A 158 -50.43 -9.19 24.00
CA LEU A 158 -49.86 -10.49 23.61
C LEU A 158 -48.59 -10.33 22.75
N ALA A 159 -48.58 -9.38 21.81
CA ALA A 159 -47.44 -9.15 20.93
C ALA A 159 -46.21 -8.64 21.70
N VAL A 160 -46.40 -7.80 22.73
CA VAL A 160 -45.31 -7.34 23.59
C VAL A 160 -44.81 -8.49 24.48
N GLN A 161 -45.70 -9.33 25.03
CA GLN A 161 -45.32 -10.49 25.84
C GLN A 161 -44.42 -11.45 25.07
N GLU A 162 -44.88 -11.90 23.90
CA GLU A 162 -44.18 -12.89 23.08
C GLU A 162 -42.80 -12.38 22.65
N ARG A 163 -42.71 -11.13 22.16
CA ARG A 163 -41.43 -10.53 21.75
C ARG A 163 -40.50 -10.31 22.93
N ALA A 164 -40.99 -9.81 24.07
CA ALA A 164 -40.13 -9.53 25.23
C ALA A 164 -39.53 -10.80 25.81
N VAL A 165 -40.30 -11.89 25.88
CA VAL A 165 -39.79 -13.20 26.34
C VAL A 165 -38.74 -13.74 25.36
N ALA A 166 -39.00 -13.66 24.05
CA ALA A 166 -38.03 -14.08 23.04
C ALA A 166 -36.72 -13.27 23.13
N TYR A 167 -36.80 -11.95 23.25
CA TYR A 167 -35.63 -11.08 23.42
C TYR A 167 -34.88 -11.35 24.71
N TYR A 168 -35.59 -11.56 25.83
CA TYR A 168 -34.95 -11.91 27.09
C TYR A 168 -34.18 -13.23 26.96
N ASP A 169 -34.80 -14.26 26.39
CA ASP A 169 -34.19 -15.58 26.19
C ASP A 169 -32.97 -15.53 25.26
N GLU A 170 -33.02 -14.73 24.20
CA GLU A 170 -31.87 -14.49 23.32
C GLU A 170 -30.73 -13.80 24.07
N ALA A 171 -31.03 -12.70 24.76
CA ALA A 171 -30.04 -11.87 25.43
C ALA A 171 -29.30 -12.58 26.57
N VAL A 172 -29.98 -13.44 27.35
CA VAL A 172 -29.31 -14.21 28.41
C VAL A 172 -28.30 -15.22 27.86
N ARG A 173 -28.39 -15.58 26.57
CA ARG A 173 -27.44 -16.46 25.85
C ARG A 173 -26.39 -15.68 25.06
N ALA A 174 -26.41 -14.34 25.09
CA ALA A 174 -25.45 -13.52 24.36
C ALA A 174 -24.02 -13.81 24.80
N ALA A 175 -23.10 -13.84 23.84
CA ALA A 175 -21.68 -14.11 24.12
C ALA A 175 -20.92 -12.83 24.49
N GLN A 176 -19.93 -12.92 25.38
CA GLN A 176 -19.20 -11.77 25.94
C GLN A 176 -17.97 -11.35 25.10
N ASN A 177 -18.01 -11.54 23.78
CA ASN A 177 -16.80 -11.87 23.03
C ASN A 177 -15.91 -10.72 22.55
N ALA A 178 -16.36 -9.46 22.55
CA ALA A 178 -15.71 -8.42 21.71
C ALA A 178 -15.13 -7.21 22.45
N VAL A 179 -14.64 -7.33 23.69
CA VAL A 179 -14.11 -6.16 24.40
C VAL A 179 -12.72 -5.74 23.87
N ASP A 180 -11.88 -6.70 23.45
CA ASP A 180 -10.49 -6.48 23.02
C ASP A 180 -10.17 -7.16 21.68
N ALA A 181 -10.80 -6.68 20.61
CA ALA A 181 -10.51 -7.16 19.26
C ALA A 181 -9.19 -6.57 18.73
N SER A 182 -8.31 -7.43 18.24
CA SER A 182 -7.06 -7.04 17.59
C SER A 182 -6.72 -8.00 16.45
N GLY A 183 -5.78 -7.63 15.58
CA GLY A 183 -5.40 -8.45 14.46
C GLY A 183 -4.22 -7.91 13.66
N SER A 184 -3.87 -8.64 12.61
CA SER A 184 -2.79 -8.32 11.67
C SER A 184 -3.10 -8.88 10.29
N LEU A 185 -2.30 -8.46 9.30
CA LEU A 185 -2.28 -9.07 7.97
C LEU A 185 -1.02 -9.92 7.82
N ALA A 186 -1.19 -11.19 7.50
CA ALA A 186 -0.08 -12.10 7.21
C ALA A 186 0.05 -12.29 5.70
N PHE A 187 1.21 -11.95 5.15
CA PHE A 187 1.49 -12.04 3.72
C PHE A 187 2.33 -13.28 3.39
N SER A 188 2.06 -13.87 2.23
CA SER A 188 2.91 -14.90 1.63
C SER A 188 3.26 -14.55 0.18
N THR A 189 4.39 -15.08 -0.25
CA THR A 189 4.87 -15.01 -1.63
C THR A 189 4.95 -16.43 -2.17
N ASP A 190 4.48 -16.64 -3.39
CA ASP A 190 4.66 -17.93 -4.07
C ASP A 190 6.16 -18.13 -4.36
N PRO A 191 6.77 -19.25 -3.93
CA PRO A 191 8.19 -19.51 -4.18
C PRO A 191 8.53 -19.65 -5.66
N ALA A 192 7.56 -19.96 -6.54
CA ALA A 192 7.77 -20.10 -7.97
C ALA A 192 7.50 -18.80 -8.77
N ASP A 193 6.70 -17.88 -8.23
CA ASP A 193 6.38 -16.61 -8.89
C ASP A 193 6.26 -15.46 -7.89
N HIS A 194 7.26 -14.56 -7.92
CA HIS A 194 7.28 -13.37 -7.07
C HIS A 194 6.06 -12.44 -7.27
N ARG A 195 5.31 -12.60 -8.37
CA ARG A 195 4.12 -11.80 -8.70
C ARG A 195 2.83 -12.30 -8.08
N THR A 196 2.85 -13.47 -7.44
CA THR A 196 1.67 -14.06 -6.81
C THR A 196 1.92 -14.30 -5.31
N GLY A 197 0.84 -14.51 -4.58
CA GLY A 197 0.89 -14.74 -3.14
C GLY A 197 -0.48 -14.66 -2.51
N THR A 198 -0.51 -14.59 -1.19
CA THR A 198 -1.75 -14.41 -0.44
C THR A 198 -1.61 -13.39 0.67
N VAL A 199 -2.74 -12.84 1.10
CA VAL A 199 -2.89 -12.11 2.35
C VAL A 199 -3.95 -12.80 3.20
N ARG A 200 -3.62 -13.11 4.45
CA ARG A 200 -4.54 -13.66 5.44
C ARG A 200 -4.87 -12.59 6.47
N VAL A 201 -6.16 -12.48 6.79
CA VAL A 201 -6.64 -11.62 7.87
C VAL A 201 -6.63 -12.42 9.16
N ASP A 202 -5.69 -12.13 10.06
CA ASP A 202 -5.64 -12.77 11.37
C ASP A 202 -6.22 -11.84 12.43
N ALA A 203 -7.18 -12.31 13.21
CA ALA A 203 -7.80 -11.53 14.28
C ALA A 203 -8.17 -12.41 15.47
N THR A 204 -8.23 -11.80 16.66
CA THR A 204 -8.62 -12.47 17.92
C THR A 204 -10.11 -12.79 18.01
N SER A 205 -10.92 -12.29 17.07
CA SER A 205 -12.38 -12.45 17.06
C SER A 205 -12.92 -12.48 15.63
N ALA A 206 -14.12 -13.04 15.47
CA ALA A 206 -14.85 -12.92 14.22
C ALA A 206 -15.11 -11.43 13.92
N ALA A 207 -14.63 -10.97 12.77
CA ALA A 207 -14.69 -9.58 12.36
C ALA A 207 -14.79 -9.47 10.85
N THR A 208 -15.40 -8.39 10.38
CA THR A 208 -15.50 -8.05 8.96
C THR A 208 -15.14 -6.60 8.73
N GLY A 209 -14.68 -6.25 7.54
CA GLY A 209 -14.38 -4.86 7.20
C GLY A 209 -13.66 -4.72 5.89
N THR A 210 -12.76 -3.75 5.82
CA THR A 210 -12.09 -3.37 4.56
C THR A 210 -10.58 -3.51 4.70
N VAL A 211 -9.94 -4.10 3.68
CA VAL A 211 -8.48 -4.20 3.55
C VAL A 211 -8.04 -3.49 2.28
N THR A 212 -6.97 -2.71 2.36
CA THR A 212 -6.33 -2.05 1.22
C THR A 212 -4.87 -2.46 1.13
N LEU A 213 -4.43 -2.80 -0.08
CA LEU A 213 -3.09 -3.27 -0.40
C LEU A 213 -2.27 -2.17 -1.08
N VAL A 214 -0.96 -2.25 -0.91
CA VAL A 214 0.06 -1.45 -1.58
C VAL A 214 0.96 -2.40 -2.37
N ASN A 215 1.27 -2.03 -3.62
CA ASN A 215 2.02 -2.86 -4.58
C ASN A 215 1.37 -4.21 -4.90
N ALA A 216 0.06 -4.36 -4.64
CA ALA A 216 -0.71 -5.54 -4.99
C ALA A 216 -2.20 -5.22 -5.16
N VAL A 217 -2.90 -6.13 -5.82
CA VAL A 217 -4.35 -6.17 -5.96
C VAL A 217 -4.88 -7.55 -5.56
N PHE A 218 -6.12 -7.60 -5.11
CA PHE A 218 -6.80 -8.87 -4.86
C PHE A 218 -7.07 -9.56 -6.20
N ALA A 219 -6.69 -10.84 -6.30
CA ALA A 219 -6.75 -11.57 -7.58
C ALA A 219 -8.18 -11.75 -8.11
N THR A 220 -9.17 -11.77 -7.22
CA THR A 220 -10.59 -11.93 -7.57
C THR A 220 -11.22 -10.66 -8.11
N THR A 221 -10.83 -9.48 -7.60
CA THR A 221 -11.45 -8.19 -7.95
C THR A 221 -10.58 -7.35 -8.87
N GLY A 222 -9.27 -7.60 -8.93
CA GLY A 222 -8.30 -6.73 -9.59
C GLY A 222 -8.11 -5.37 -8.92
N SER A 223 -8.71 -5.16 -7.74
CA SER A 223 -8.66 -3.92 -6.98
C SER A 223 -7.65 -4.00 -5.84
N PRO A 224 -6.96 -2.90 -5.46
CA PRO A 224 -6.15 -2.86 -4.25
C PRO A 224 -6.99 -2.90 -2.97
N THR A 225 -8.29 -2.62 -3.05
CA THR A 225 -9.20 -2.60 -1.90
C THR A 225 -10.22 -3.73 -2.00
N LEU A 226 -10.43 -4.42 -0.88
CA LEU A 226 -11.45 -5.44 -0.67
C LEU A 226 -12.36 -5.02 0.48
N GLU A 227 -13.63 -4.82 0.18
CA GLU A 227 -14.70 -4.68 1.17
C GLU A 227 -15.21 -6.07 1.59
N GLY A 228 -15.74 -6.19 2.81
CA GLY A 228 -16.25 -7.46 3.32
C GLY A 228 -15.14 -8.50 3.55
N ALA A 229 -13.91 -8.05 3.81
CA ALA A 229 -12.83 -8.92 4.24
C ALA A 229 -13.17 -9.51 5.61
N THR A 230 -13.00 -10.83 5.77
CA THR A 230 -13.42 -11.58 6.96
C THR A 230 -12.20 -12.16 7.68
N ALA A 231 -12.17 -12.00 9.00
CA ALA A 231 -11.15 -12.62 9.85
C ALA A 231 -11.07 -14.14 9.63
N GLY A 232 -9.85 -14.67 9.61
CA GLY A 232 -9.54 -16.07 9.33
C GLY A 232 -9.52 -16.45 7.85
N THR A 233 -9.85 -15.54 6.94
CA THR A 233 -9.86 -15.81 5.49
C THR A 233 -8.54 -15.43 4.84
N THR A 234 -8.10 -16.28 3.90
CA THR A 234 -6.94 -16.05 3.04
C THR A 234 -7.41 -15.62 1.65
N TYR A 235 -6.87 -14.52 1.15
CA TYR A 235 -7.18 -13.97 -0.17
C TYR A 235 -5.95 -14.05 -1.07
N ALA A 236 -6.14 -14.53 -2.31
CA ALA A 236 -5.09 -14.50 -3.32
C ALA A 236 -4.84 -13.06 -3.79
N ILE A 237 -3.56 -12.73 -3.99
CA ILE A 237 -3.13 -11.40 -4.45
C ILE A 237 -2.21 -11.53 -5.67
N ARG A 238 -2.20 -10.49 -6.50
CA ARG A 238 -1.24 -10.30 -7.59
C ARG A 238 -0.50 -9.00 -7.36
N THR A 239 0.81 -9.01 -7.57
CA THR A 239 1.60 -7.80 -7.37
C THR A 239 1.37 -6.80 -8.49
N VAL A 240 1.51 -5.54 -8.14
CA VAL A 240 1.65 -4.42 -9.07
C VAL A 240 3.02 -3.84 -8.79
N GLN A 241 3.98 -4.17 -9.65
CA GLN A 241 5.36 -3.74 -9.46
C GLN A 241 5.42 -2.21 -9.57
N PRO A 242 5.94 -1.50 -8.55
CA PRO A 242 6.01 -0.05 -8.57
C PRO A 242 7.04 0.45 -9.59
N GLU A 243 8.20 -0.21 -9.66
CA GLU A 243 9.31 0.14 -10.56
C GLU A 243 9.97 -1.13 -11.13
N PRO A 244 10.20 -1.22 -12.45
CA PRO A 244 10.85 -2.37 -13.09
C PRO A 244 12.25 -2.65 -12.51
N GLY A 245 12.58 -3.92 -12.34
CA GLY A 245 13.90 -4.37 -11.85
C GLY A 245 14.20 -4.08 -10.38
N ARG A 246 13.34 -3.32 -9.68
CA ARG A 246 13.53 -3.01 -8.26
C ARG A 246 12.84 -4.05 -7.38
N ALA A 247 13.51 -4.50 -6.33
CA ALA A 247 12.87 -5.28 -5.27
C ALA A 247 11.79 -4.43 -4.56
N TYR A 248 10.68 -5.04 -4.19
CA TYR A 248 9.55 -4.33 -3.59
C TYR A 248 8.86 -5.17 -2.52
N THR A 249 8.16 -4.50 -1.61
CA THR A 249 7.37 -5.14 -0.56
C THR A 249 5.90 -4.92 -0.83
N VAL A 250 5.10 -5.98 -0.73
CA VAL A 250 3.65 -5.86 -0.63
C VAL A 250 3.30 -5.59 0.84
N SER A 251 2.39 -4.66 1.05
CA SER A 251 1.87 -4.36 2.38
C SER A 251 0.39 -4.06 2.31
N GLY A 252 -0.25 -4.00 3.47
CA GLY A 252 -1.64 -3.61 3.55
C GLY A 252 -2.01 -3.06 4.91
N THR A 253 -3.12 -2.35 4.91
CA THR A 253 -3.81 -1.85 6.10
C THR A 253 -5.29 -2.13 5.97
N GLY A 254 -5.98 -2.34 7.07
CA GLY A 254 -7.42 -2.51 7.07
C GLY A 254 -8.05 -2.00 8.33
N ARG A 255 -9.37 -1.79 8.26
CA ARG A 255 -10.20 -1.49 9.41
C ARG A 255 -11.31 -2.53 9.46
N LEU A 256 -11.32 -3.29 10.55
CA LEU A 256 -12.32 -4.32 10.80
C LEU A 256 -13.23 -3.90 11.94
N THR A 257 -14.37 -4.55 12.00
CA THR A 257 -15.36 -4.42 13.06
C THR A 257 -15.65 -5.82 13.61
N ALA A 258 -15.31 -6.03 14.88
CA ALA A 258 -15.70 -7.21 15.64
C ALA A 258 -17.10 -7.03 16.23
N GLY A 259 -17.66 -8.10 16.81
CA GLY A 259 -19.00 -8.11 17.40
C GLY A 259 -19.26 -7.05 18.48
N LEU A 260 -20.40 -7.19 19.15
CA LEU A 260 -20.82 -6.25 20.19
C LEU A 260 -20.02 -6.46 21.49
N PRO A 261 -19.50 -5.39 22.11
CA PRO A 261 -18.82 -5.50 23.39
C PRO A 261 -19.82 -5.78 24.52
N ALA A 262 -19.32 -6.34 25.63
CA ALA A 262 -20.04 -6.47 26.89
C ALA A 262 -20.13 -5.12 27.64
N ALA A 263 -20.62 -4.09 26.94
CA ALA A 263 -20.71 -2.72 27.39
C ALA A 263 -21.91 -2.04 26.72
N VAL A 264 -22.40 -0.95 27.31
CA VAL A 264 -23.49 -0.13 26.77
C VAL A 264 -23.08 1.33 26.78
N ARG A 265 -23.71 2.18 25.95
CA ARG A 265 -23.61 3.62 26.13
C ARG A 265 -24.46 4.02 27.33
N HIS A 266 -23.86 4.57 28.37
CA HIS A 266 -24.50 4.72 29.67
C HIS A 266 -24.93 6.16 29.93
N TYR A 267 -26.19 6.34 30.33
CA TYR A 267 -26.74 7.63 30.69
C TYR A 267 -27.32 7.64 32.10
N THR A 268 -27.20 8.79 32.77
CA THR A 268 -27.81 9.03 34.09
C THR A 268 -28.63 10.30 34.11
N THR A 269 -29.75 10.28 34.80
CA THR A 269 -30.60 11.46 35.03
C THR A 269 -30.79 11.63 36.54
N PRO A 270 -30.50 12.81 37.12
CA PRO A 270 -30.70 13.03 38.56
C PRO A 270 -32.14 12.72 39.00
N GLY A 271 -32.30 11.83 39.98
CA GLY A 271 -33.61 11.39 40.49
C GLY A 271 -34.41 10.49 39.53
N GLY A 272 -33.84 10.12 38.38
CA GLY A 272 -34.42 9.21 37.41
C GLY A 272 -33.65 7.90 37.30
N GLN A 273 -34.22 6.95 36.58
CA GLN A 273 -33.57 5.72 36.19
C GLN A 273 -32.33 5.99 35.32
N GLN A 274 -31.37 5.08 35.37
CA GLN A 274 -30.26 5.05 34.43
C GLN A 274 -30.72 4.36 33.14
N THR A 275 -30.16 4.75 32.00
CA THR A 275 -30.50 4.16 30.71
C THR A 275 -29.28 3.69 29.92
N ALA A 276 -29.50 2.69 29.06
CA ALA A 276 -28.51 2.12 28.16
C ALA A 276 -28.90 2.39 26.70
N GLY A 277 -27.98 2.98 25.95
CA GLY A 277 -27.96 3.04 24.50
C GLY A 277 -27.00 1.99 23.90
N PRO A 278 -26.94 1.88 22.56
CA PRO A 278 -26.07 0.92 21.89
C PRO A 278 -24.61 1.32 22.09
N ALA A 279 -23.74 0.35 22.38
CA ALA A 279 -22.29 0.61 22.42
C ALA A 279 -21.63 0.58 21.03
N GLY A 280 -22.35 0.11 20.02
CA GLY A 280 -21.79 -0.14 18.70
C GLY A 280 -20.90 -1.38 18.66
N ALA A 281 -20.49 -1.75 17.46
CA ALA A 281 -19.56 -2.84 17.24
C ALA A 281 -18.11 -2.35 17.45
N VAL A 282 -17.16 -3.24 17.78
CA VAL A 282 -15.79 -2.83 18.16
C VAL A 282 -14.89 -2.69 16.94
N PRO A 283 -14.51 -1.46 16.53
CA PRO A 283 -13.60 -1.29 15.42
C PRO A 283 -12.15 -1.52 15.86
N PHE A 284 -11.33 -2.07 14.98
CA PHE A 284 -9.88 -2.15 15.17
C PHE A 284 -9.16 -2.10 13.83
N ASP A 285 -7.94 -1.56 13.86
CA ASP A 285 -7.08 -1.47 12.69
C ASP A 285 -6.16 -2.69 12.63
N ILE A 286 -5.86 -3.12 11.41
CA ILE A 286 -4.91 -4.19 11.12
C ILE A 286 -3.89 -3.72 10.09
N ALA A 287 -2.68 -4.25 10.16
CA ALA A 287 -1.63 -3.97 9.19
C ALA A 287 -0.70 -5.17 9.05
N GLY A 288 0.07 -5.18 7.96
CA GLY A 288 1.12 -6.15 7.73
C GLY A 288 1.85 -5.91 6.41
N ALA A 289 2.94 -6.65 6.21
CA ALA A 289 3.76 -6.61 5.00
C ALA A 289 4.42 -7.97 4.76
N ASP A 290 4.98 -8.17 3.57
CA ASP A 290 5.86 -9.31 3.31
C ASP A 290 7.01 -9.34 4.33
N ALA A 291 7.38 -10.52 4.80
CA ALA A 291 8.49 -10.71 5.73
C ALA A 291 9.86 -10.35 5.11
N ALA A 292 9.97 -10.44 3.79
CA ALA A 292 11.14 -10.01 3.01
C ALA A 292 10.68 -9.39 1.68
N PRO A 293 11.44 -8.45 1.09
CA PRO A 293 11.13 -7.91 -0.23
C PRO A 293 11.08 -9.00 -1.29
N ARG A 294 10.15 -8.85 -2.22
CA ARG A 294 10.05 -9.67 -3.42
C ARG A 294 11.10 -9.20 -4.42
N VAL A 295 11.89 -10.14 -4.93
CA VAL A 295 13.00 -9.86 -5.86
C VAL A 295 12.60 -10.37 -7.26
N PRO A 296 12.37 -9.48 -8.23
CA PRO A 296 12.06 -9.89 -9.60
C PRO A 296 13.23 -10.67 -10.23
N PRO A 297 12.98 -11.80 -10.91
CA PRO A 297 14.04 -12.54 -11.59
C PRO A 297 14.60 -11.73 -12.77
N PHE A 298 15.85 -12.01 -13.12
CA PHE A 298 16.59 -11.33 -14.18
C PHE A 298 17.60 -12.29 -14.83
N SER A 299 17.65 -12.32 -16.15
CA SER A 299 18.64 -13.09 -16.93
C SER A 299 19.41 -12.17 -17.87
N PRO A 300 20.70 -11.87 -17.59
CA PRO A 300 21.54 -11.09 -18.50
C PRO A 300 22.01 -11.92 -19.70
N SER A 301 22.16 -11.26 -20.84
CA SER A 301 22.84 -11.79 -22.03
C SER A 301 23.78 -10.75 -22.62
N ILE A 302 24.72 -11.19 -23.47
CA ILE A 302 25.72 -10.33 -24.11
C ILE A 302 25.70 -10.57 -25.63
N ALA A 303 25.93 -9.51 -26.38
CA ALA A 303 26.31 -9.54 -27.78
C ALA A 303 27.63 -8.79 -27.97
N THR A 304 28.52 -9.31 -28.81
CA THR A 304 29.86 -8.75 -29.01
C THR A 304 30.21 -8.44 -30.46
N GLN A 305 31.13 -7.50 -30.62
CA GLN A 305 31.64 -7.06 -31.91
C GLN A 305 33.08 -6.58 -31.80
N VAL A 306 33.99 -7.18 -32.57
CA VAL A 306 35.33 -6.63 -32.75
C VAL A 306 35.27 -5.35 -33.61
N PRO A 307 35.98 -4.27 -33.25
CA PRO A 307 35.93 -3.02 -34.03
C PRO A 307 36.46 -3.18 -35.46
N ALA A 308 37.43 -4.07 -35.67
CA ALA A 308 38.00 -4.40 -36.97
C ALA A 308 38.30 -5.89 -37.04
N ARG A 309 37.85 -6.54 -38.11
CA ARG A 309 38.09 -7.97 -38.34
C ARG A 309 39.55 -8.26 -38.65
N GLU A 310 40.21 -7.43 -39.45
CA GLU A 310 41.66 -7.54 -39.68
C GLU A 310 42.40 -6.51 -38.83
N THR A 311 43.38 -6.95 -38.07
CA THR A 311 44.14 -6.10 -37.14
C THR A 311 45.62 -6.45 -37.15
N ALA A 312 46.46 -5.44 -36.89
CA ALA A 312 47.87 -5.65 -36.61
C ALA A 312 48.04 -6.41 -35.26
N PRO A 313 49.20 -7.03 -35.02
CA PRO A 313 49.57 -7.50 -33.68
C PRO A 313 49.41 -6.37 -32.65
N GLY A 314 48.84 -6.69 -31.50
CA GLY A 314 48.49 -5.69 -30.46
C GLY A 314 47.41 -6.20 -29.51
N PRO A 315 46.83 -5.33 -28.67
CA PRO A 315 45.77 -5.75 -27.76
C PRO A 315 44.53 -6.24 -28.52
N TYR A 316 43.90 -7.29 -28.01
CA TYR A 316 42.55 -7.68 -28.42
C TYR A 316 41.56 -6.63 -27.93
N ILE A 317 40.70 -6.16 -28.82
CA ILE A 317 39.66 -5.16 -28.52
C ILE A 317 38.30 -5.73 -28.89
N ASP A 318 37.35 -5.61 -27.97
CA ASP A 318 35.97 -6.05 -28.16
C ASP A 318 34.98 -4.97 -27.73
N GLN A 319 33.81 -4.93 -28.37
CA GLN A 319 32.67 -4.12 -27.97
C GLN A 319 31.58 -5.02 -27.42
N VAL A 320 31.35 -4.92 -26.12
CA VAL A 320 30.42 -5.77 -25.38
C VAL A 320 29.13 -5.01 -25.11
N THR A 321 28.00 -5.51 -25.62
CA THR A 321 26.67 -4.95 -25.36
C THR A 321 25.86 -5.91 -24.50
N PHE A 322 25.31 -5.41 -23.40
CA PHE A 322 24.49 -6.20 -22.48
C PHE A 322 23.00 -6.04 -22.78
N ALA A 323 22.23 -7.08 -22.54
CA ALA A 323 20.77 -7.06 -22.59
C ALA A 323 20.17 -7.85 -21.42
N ALA A 324 18.88 -7.63 -21.17
CA ALA A 324 18.06 -8.48 -20.31
C ALA A 324 17.26 -9.42 -21.22
N GLU A 325 17.57 -10.71 -21.22
CA GLU A 325 16.83 -11.71 -21.99
C GLU A 325 15.47 -11.99 -21.33
N ASP A 326 15.48 -12.13 -20.00
CA ASP A 326 14.28 -12.23 -19.17
C ASP A 326 14.29 -11.20 -18.04
N GLY A 327 13.10 -10.70 -17.73
CA GLY A 327 12.89 -9.74 -16.64
C GLY A 327 13.29 -8.32 -16.99
N SER A 328 13.69 -7.55 -15.99
CA SER A 328 14.16 -6.17 -16.16
C SER A 328 15.52 -6.04 -15.50
N TRP A 329 16.38 -5.19 -16.07
CA TRP A 329 17.69 -4.94 -15.48
C TRP A 329 17.54 -4.49 -14.02
N PRO A 330 18.22 -5.14 -13.08
CA PRO A 330 18.00 -4.90 -11.67
C PRO A 330 18.44 -3.49 -11.28
N ARG A 331 17.69 -2.86 -10.38
CA ARG A 331 17.92 -1.48 -9.95
C ARG A 331 18.06 -1.34 -8.45
N SER A 332 18.93 -0.42 -8.07
CA SER A 332 19.14 0.04 -6.71
C SER A 332 17.97 0.90 -6.21
N GLY A 333 17.93 1.17 -4.90
CA GLY A 333 16.91 2.02 -4.28
C GLY A 333 16.91 3.47 -4.76
N ASP A 334 18.03 3.97 -5.29
CA ASP A 334 18.17 5.29 -5.91
C ASP A 334 17.83 5.30 -7.41
N GLY A 335 17.48 4.14 -7.98
CA GLY A 335 17.13 3.96 -9.38
C GLY A 335 18.31 3.70 -10.32
N SER A 336 19.56 3.72 -9.84
CA SER A 336 20.72 3.30 -10.64
C SER A 336 20.64 1.83 -11.02
N TYR A 337 21.26 1.45 -12.14
CA TYR A 337 21.40 0.06 -12.53
C TYR A 337 22.35 -0.66 -11.59
N LEU A 338 22.03 -1.89 -11.21
CA LEU A 338 23.00 -2.72 -10.51
C LEU A 338 24.06 -3.20 -11.53
N PRO A 339 25.35 -3.16 -11.15
CA PRO A 339 26.45 -3.52 -12.03
C PRO A 339 26.54 -5.03 -12.23
N VAL A 340 26.50 -5.48 -13.48
CA VAL A 340 26.67 -6.89 -13.87
C VAL A 340 28.08 -7.09 -14.36
N THR A 341 28.75 -8.14 -13.86
CA THR A 341 30.11 -8.51 -14.28
C THR A 341 30.07 -9.67 -15.25
N ALA A 342 30.83 -9.55 -16.33
CA ALA A 342 31.08 -10.61 -17.29
C ALA A 342 32.58 -10.87 -17.42
N ARG A 343 32.92 -12.10 -17.79
CA ARG A 343 34.30 -12.53 -18.04
C ARG A 343 34.37 -13.16 -19.42
N ALA A 344 35.53 -13.12 -20.06
CA ALA A 344 35.77 -13.89 -21.26
C ALA A 344 37.09 -14.64 -21.21
N VAL A 345 37.13 -15.74 -21.95
CA VAL A 345 38.37 -16.38 -22.38
C VAL A 345 38.53 -16.12 -23.87
N VAL A 346 39.67 -15.56 -24.26
CA VAL A 346 40.00 -15.35 -25.67
C VAL A 346 40.82 -16.53 -26.15
N TYR A 347 40.38 -17.16 -27.23
CA TYR A 347 41.04 -18.28 -27.86
C TYR A 347 41.63 -17.89 -29.21
N ARG A 348 42.77 -18.49 -29.57
CA ARG A 348 43.38 -18.43 -30.90
C ARG A 348 43.23 -19.78 -31.61
N THR A 349 42.82 -19.74 -32.87
CA THR A 349 42.84 -20.87 -33.80
C THR A 349 43.68 -20.54 -35.05
N ASP A 350 44.23 -21.58 -35.70
CA ASP A 350 45.00 -21.42 -36.95
C ASP A 350 44.10 -21.29 -38.18
N ALA A 351 42.90 -21.87 -38.13
CA ALA A 351 41.88 -21.79 -39.17
C ALA A 351 40.69 -20.95 -38.69
N GLU A 352 39.96 -20.38 -39.64
CA GLU A 352 38.76 -19.59 -39.35
C GLU A 352 37.73 -20.47 -38.63
N PRO A 353 37.26 -20.07 -37.44
CA PRO A 353 36.29 -20.86 -36.70
C PRO A 353 34.90 -20.75 -37.33
N ALA A 354 34.14 -21.85 -37.29
CA ALA A 354 32.71 -21.82 -37.56
C ALA A 354 31.93 -21.61 -36.24
N PRO A 355 30.77 -20.93 -36.25
CA PRO A 355 29.98 -20.69 -35.05
C PRO A 355 29.53 -22.00 -34.37
N ASN A 356 29.91 -22.18 -33.10
CA ASN A 356 29.61 -23.39 -32.33
C ASN A 356 29.34 -23.09 -30.85
N SER A 357 28.65 -23.97 -30.14
CA SER A 357 28.48 -23.87 -28.68
C SER A 357 29.68 -24.42 -27.90
N GLU A 358 30.53 -25.21 -28.54
CA GLU A 358 31.73 -25.79 -27.95
C GLU A 358 32.99 -25.16 -28.52
N ILE A 359 34.03 -25.08 -27.69
CA ILE A 359 35.36 -24.62 -28.09
C ILE A 359 36.03 -25.72 -28.94
N PRO A 360 36.53 -25.43 -30.15
CA PRO A 360 37.16 -26.43 -31.00
C PRO A 360 38.40 -27.07 -30.37
N GLU A 361 38.59 -28.36 -30.64
CA GLU A 361 39.82 -29.07 -30.32
C GLU A 361 40.99 -28.44 -31.09
N GLY A 362 42.03 -27.98 -30.36
CA GLY A 362 43.16 -27.24 -30.93
C GLY A 362 43.11 -25.72 -30.74
N ALA A 363 42.02 -25.17 -30.20
CA ALA A 363 41.98 -23.77 -29.77
C ALA A 363 42.94 -23.54 -28.59
N THR A 364 43.76 -22.50 -28.67
CA THR A 364 44.75 -22.14 -27.63
C THR A 364 44.26 -20.92 -26.86
N VAL A 365 44.36 -20.93 -25.53
CA VAL A 365 43.99 -19.76 -24.72
C VAL A 365 45.02 -18.65 -24.93
N ALA A 366 44.56 -17.51 -25.45
CA ALA A 366 45.37 -16.30 -25.61
C ALA A 366 45.38 -15.44 -24.33
N GLY A 367 44.25 -15.38 -23.63
CA GLY A 367 44.14 -14.67 -22.35
C GLY A 367 42.70 -14.54 -21.89
N THR A 368 42.48 -13.72 -20.87
CA THR A 368 41.14 -13.45 -20.31
C THR A 368 40.80 -11.97 -20.32
N LEU A 369 39.51 -11.68 -20.30
CA LEU A 369 38.94 -10.33 -20.20
C LEU A 369 37.89 -10.29 -19.08
N GLN A 370 37.60 -9.09 -18.60
CA GLN A 370 36.52 -8.83 -17.66
C GLN A 370 35.93 -7.45 -17.95
N VAL A 371 34.62 -7.33 -17.82
CA VAL A 371 33.91 -6.05 -17.86
C VAL A 371 32.81 -6.04 -16.80
N THR A 372 32.58 -4.88 -16.21
CA THR A 372 31.48 -4.64 -15.28
C THR A 372 30.68 -3.44 -15.80
N THR A 373 29.37 -3.57 -15.90
CA THR A 373 28.52 -2.48 -16.38
C THR A 373 28.55 -1.29 -15.42
N ASP A 374 28.45 -0.09 -15.99
CA ASP A 374 28.40 1.15 -15.22
C ASP A 374 27.01 1.34 -14.59
N PRO A 375 26.88 1.78 -13.33
CA PRO A 375 25.58 1.97 -12.68
C PRO A 375 24.67 3.04 -13.31
N VAL A 376 25.22 3.97 -14.09
CA VAL A 376 24.47 5.02 -14.79
C VAL A 376 24.05 4.54 -16.18
N LEU A 377 24.96 3.93 -16.93
CA LEU A 377 24.71 3.46 -18.30
C LEU A 377 23.97 2.10 -18.32
N GLY A 378 24.31 1.20 -17.41
CA GLY A 378 23.74 -0.15 -17.37
C GLY A 378 23.81 -0.87 -18.72
N PRO A 379 22.72 -1.44 -19.23
CA PRO A 379 22.69 -2.12 -20.53
C PRO A 379 22.51 -1.17 -21.73
N THR A 380 22.45 0.16 -21.54
CA THR A 380 22.08 1.08 -22.63
C THR A 380 23.26 1.54 -23.49
N ALA A 381 24.47 1.05 -23.22
CA ALA A 381 25.68 1.41 -23.94
C ALA A 381 26.55 0.17 -24.18
N ALA A 382 27.33 0.19 -25.27
CA ALA A 382 28.38 -0.78 -25.50
C ALA A 382 29.63 -0.43 -24.69
N TYR A 383 30.32 -1.46 -24.21
CA TYR A 383 31.54 -1.35 -23.42
C TYR A 383 32.73 -1.80 -24.26
N THR A 384 33.69 -0.90 -24.50
CA THR A 384 34.94 -1.26 -25.18
C THR A 384 35.91 -1.87 -24.17
N VAL A 385 36.31 -3.11 -24.41
CA VAL A 385 37.25 -3.85 -23.56
C VAL A 385 38.52 -4.10 -24.35
N ALA A 386 39.66 -3.66 -23.81
CA ALA A 386 40.97 -3.93 -24.38
C ALA A 386 41.74 -4.89 -23.47
N SER A 387 42.39 -5.90 -24.05
CA SER A 387 43.23 -6.81 -23.28
C SER A 387 44.48 -6.11 -22.72
N PRO A 388 44.96 -6.50 -21.53
CA PRO A 388 46.27 -6.06 -21.02
C PRO A 388 47.45 -6.85 -21.65
N TRP A 389 47.15 -7.83 -22.49
CA TRP A 389 48.09 -8.69 -23.22
C TRP A 389 47.95 -8.47 -24.74
N GLU A 390 48.94 -8.92 -25.52
CA GLU A 390 48.97 -8.71 -26.97
C GLU A 390 48.76 -10.02 -27.76
N MET A 391 48.07 -9.91 -28.89
CA MET A 391 47.96 -10.92 -29.93
C MET A 391 49.26 -10.99 -30.74
N THR A 392 50.22 -11.78 -30.27
CA THR A 392 51.58 -11.84 -30.85
C THR A 392 51.73 -12.82 -32.00
N ALA A 393 50.80 -13.76 -32.17
CA ALA A 393 50.85 -14.79 -33.21
C ALA A 393 49.79 -14.54 -34.29
N PRO A 394 50.09 -14.80 -35.58
CA PRO A 394 49.08 -14.78 -36.63
C PRO A 394 47.94 -15.77 -36.32
N GLY A 395 46.70 -15.50 -36.71
CA GLY A 395 45.58 -16.41 -36.51
C GLY A 395 44.25 -15.71 -36.25
N PHE A 396 43.24 -16.50 -35.88
CA PHE A 396 41.88 -16.05 -35.59
C PHE A 396 41.66 -16.04 -34.08
N TYR A 397 41.31 -14.88 -33.54
CA TYR A 397 41.09 -14.64 -32.12
C TYR A 397 39.60 -14.43 -31.85
N THR A 398 39.03 -15.17 -30.89
CA THR A 398 37.62 -15.11 -30.53
C THR A 398 37.48 -15.05 -29.01
N ALA A 399 36.82 -14.01 -28.49
CA ALA A 399 36.40 -13.95 -27.10
C ALA A 399 35.11 -14.75 -26.90
N VAL A 400 35.07 -15.58 -25.86
CA VAL A 400 33.83 -16.25 -25.41
C VAL A 400 33.47 -15.65 -24.07
N TRP A 401 32.46 -14.78 -24.05
CA TRP A 401 31.97 -14.15 -22.84
C TRP A 401 31.05 -15.07 -22.05
N SER A 402 31.06 -14.92 -20.73
CA SER A 402 30.13 -15.57 -19.82
C SER A 402 29.72 -14.64 -18.69
N VAL A 403 28.49 -14.86 -18.21
CA VAL A 403 27.93 -14.24 -17.02
C VAL A 403 27.52 -15.36 -16.07
N SER A 404 28.13 -15.37 -14.89
CA SER A 404 27.82 -16.33 -13.82
C SER A 404 27.17 -15.60 -12.65
N GLY A 405 26.09 -16.15 -12.11
CA GLY A 405 25.42 -15.67 -10.91
C GLY A 405 26.34 -15.67 -9.68
N ALA A 406 27.24 -16.67 -9.59
CA ALA A 406 28.23 -16.79 -8.52
C ALA A 406 29.32 -15.71 -8.56
N ASP A 407 29.55 -15.10 -9.72
CA ASP A 407 30.53 -14.02 -9.91
C ASP A 407 29.93 -12.63 -9.66
N GLN A 408 28.61 -12.55 -9.44
CA GLN A 408 27.93 -11.28 -9.21
C GLN A 408 28.03 -10.84 -7.76
N ILE A 409 27.89 -9.53 -7.54
CA ILE A 409 27.63 -9.00 -6.20
C ILE A 409 26.31 -9.55 -5.66
N ALA A 410 26.20 -9.70 -4.34
CA ALA A 410 25.05 -10.36 -3.69
C ALA A 410 23.69 -9.76 -4.09
N THR A 411 23.63 -8.45 -4.31
CA THR A 411 22.40 -7.76 -4.71
C THR A 411 21.96 -8.12 -6.12
N VAL A 412 22.88 -8.38 -7.07
CA VAL A 412 22.55 -8.87 -8.42
C VAL A 412 22.26 -10.36 -8.39
N ALA A 413 23.06 -11.14 -7.66
CA ALA A 413 22.87 -12.58 -7.50
C ALA A 413 21.48 -12.93 -6.91
N ALA A 414 20.90 -12.04 -6.10
CA ALA A 414 19.53 -12.19 -5.60
C ALA A 414 18.46 -12.18 -6.72
N HIS A 415 18.73 -11.52 -7.85
CA HIS A 415 17.82 -11.49 -8.99
C HIS A 415 18.10 -12.62 -10.01
N THR A 416 19.37 -12.95 -10.26
CA THR A 416 19.74 -13.99 -11.24
C THR A 416 19.63 -15.39 -10.65
N GLY A 417 19.82 -15.53 -9.34
CA GLY A 417 20.15 -16.79 -8.69
C GLY A 417 21.65 -17.10 -8.76
N PRO A 418 22.20 -17.82 -7.77
CA PRO A 418 23.62 -18.14 -7.70
C PRO A 418 24.07 -19.15 -8.79
N ASP A 419 23.16 -20.00 -9.24
CA ASP A 419 23.44 -21.07 -10.21
C ASP A 419 23.26 -20.63 -11.67
N PHE A 420 22.91 -19.37 -11.90
CA PHE A 420 22.74 -18.82 -13.25
C PHE A 420 24.07 -18.85 -14.01
N VAL A 421 24.04 -19.36 -15.24
CA VAL A 421 25.17 -19.30 -16.17
C VAL A 421 24.65 -19.00 -17.56
N TRP A 422 25.19 -17.93 -18.16
CA TRP A 422 25.06 -17.64 -19.58
C TRP A 422 26.45 -17.64 -20.20
N THR A 423 26.59 -18.26 -21.38
CA THR A 423 27.85 -18.31 -22.12
C THR A 423 27.56 -18.04 -23.59
N GLU A 424 28.37 -17.16 -24.18
CA GLU A 424 28.32 -16.82 -25.59
C GLU A 424 28.73 -18.01 -26.47
N ARG A 425 28.23 -18.05 -27.70
CA ARG A 425 28.71 -19.02 -28.70
C ARG A 425 30.11 -18.61 -29.17
N PHE A 426 30.92 -19.61 -29.50
CA PHE A 426 32.25 -19.43 -30.04
C PHE A 426 32.22 -19.26 -31.56
N GLY A 427 32.97 -18.29 -32.09
CA GLY A 427 33.31 -18.20 -33.51
C GLY A 427 32.24 -17.53 -34.36
N GLU A 428 31.33 -16.75 -33.76
CA GLU A 428 30.43 -15.89 -34.55
C GLU A 428 31.24 -14.85 -35.32
N PRO A 429 30.93 -14.56 -36.60
CA PRO A 429 31.78 -13.69 -37.42
C PRO A 429 32.03 -12.29 -36.85
N SER A 430 31.11 -11.75 -36.03
CA SER A 430 31.29 -10.47 -35.35
C SER A 430 32.33 -10.50 -34.23
N GLN A 431 32.69 -11.69 -33.72
CA GLN A 431 33.62 -11.90 -32.60
C GLN A 431 35.07 -12.09 -33.05
N VAL A 432 35.29 -12.37 -34.34
CA VAL A 432 36.57 -12.88 -34.85
C VAL A 432 37.48 -11.73 -35.28
N ALA A 433 38.59 -11.56 -34.56
CA ALA A 433 39.71 -10.73 -34.98
C ALA A 433 40.81 -11.58 -35.65
N VAL A 434 41.43 -11.06 -36.71
CA VAL A 434 42.41 -11.76 -37.54
C VAL A 434 43.72 -11.00 -37.51
N VAL A 435 44.77 -11.68 -37.05
CA VAL A 435 46.15 -11.21 -37.16
C VAL A 435 46.80 -11.91 -38.34
N ALA A 436 47.17 -11.14 -39.36
CA ALA A 436 47.77 -11.69 -40.56
C ALA A 436 49.20 -12.24 -40.30
N PRO A 437 49.65 -13.26 -41.04
CA PRO A 437 51.05 -13.66 -41.04
C PRO A 437 51.94 -12.49 -41.46
N PRO A 438 53.19 -12.39 -40.95
CA PRO A 438 54.13 -11.41 -41.45
C PRO A 438 54.29 -11.56 -42.97
N ALA A 439 54.30 -10.43 -43.68
CA ALA A 439 54.48 -10.43 -45.12
C ALA A 439 55.79 -11.16 -45.48
N VAL A 440 55.71 -12.19 -46.32
CA VAL A 440 56.90 -12.81 -46.88
C VAL A 440 57.53 -11.77 -47.81
N GLU A 441 58.75 -11.32 -47.49
CA GLU A 441 59.50 -10.43 -48.38
C GLU A 441 59.59 -11.09 -49.77
N PRO A 442 59.28 -10.35 -50.86
CA PRO A 442 59.45 -10.89 -52.19
C PRO A 442 60.92 -11.23 -52.41
N THR A 443 61.21 -12.50 -52.70
CA THR A 443 62.52 -12.96 -53.17
C THR A 443 63.02 -11.99 -54.26
N PRO A 444 64.23 -11.39 -54.13
CA PRO A 444 64.71 -10.44 -55.12
C PRO A 444 64.73 -11.09 -56.50
N ALA A 445 64.00 -10.48 -57.44
CA ALA A 445 64.01 -10.89 -58.84
C ALA A 445 65.44 -10.77 -59.40
N PRO A 446 65.93 -11.74 -60.20
CA PRO A 446 67.25 -11.65 -60.80
C PRO A 446 67.34 -10.40 -61.70
N THR A 447 68.42 -9.64 -61.51
CA THR A 447 68.79 -8.45 -62.28
C THR A 447 68.64 -8.67 -63.79
N PRO A 448 67.85 -7.86 -64.52
CA PRO A 448 67.79 -7.94 -65.97
C PRO A 448 69.12 -7.49 -66.59
N ALA A 449 69.60 -8.27 -67.57
CA ALA A 449 70.75 -7.94 -68.38
C ALA A 449 70.49 -6.68 -69.23
N VAL A 450 71.47 -5.78 -69.23
CA VAL A 450 71.51 -4.55 -70.01
C VAL A 450 71.41 -4.88 -71.51
N THR A 451 70.40 -4.33 -72.18
CA THR A 451 70.34 -4.26 -73.65
C THR A 451 70.34 -2.78 -74.09
N THR A 452 71.16 -2.54 -75.10
CA THR A 452 71.58 -1.27 -75.73
C THR A 452 70.41 -0.59 -76.48
N PRO A 453 70.41 0.75 -76.68
CA PRO A 453 69.22 1.51 -77.05
C PRO A 453 69.02 1.67 -78.57
N GLY A 454 67.74 1.81 -78.99
CA GLY A 454 67.30 2.18 -80.33
C GLY A 454 66.27 3.34 -80.28
N PRO A 455 66.11 4.12 -81.37
CA PRO A 455 65.83 5.56 -81.29
C PRO A 455 64.36 5.97 -81.30
N ALA A 456 64.17 7.25 -80.98
CA ALA A 456 62.94 7.98 -80.69
C ALA A 456 61.94 8.19 -81.84
N ALA A 457 60.66 8.29 -81.46
CA ALA A 457 59.58 9.08 -82.06
C ALA A 457 58.42 9.10 -81.05
N ALA A 458 57.48 10.04 -80.97
CA ALA A 458 57.33 11.45 -81.33
C ALA A 458 56.04 11.92 -80.58
N ASP A 459 55.94 13.21 -80.32
CA ASP A 459 54.90 13.93 -79.56
C ASP A 459 53.43 13.55 -79.82
N VAL A 460 52.60 13.58 -78.75
CA VAL A 460 51.28 14.23 -78.77
C VAL A 460 51.03 14.96 -77.45
N ALA A 461 50.69 16.24 -77.56
CA ALA A 461 50.48 17.23 -76.50
C ALA A 461 49.15 17.07 -75.72
N PRO A 462 49.06 17.60 -74.48
CA PRO A 462 47.80 17.84 -73.78
C PRO A 462 47.42 19.33 -73.69
N SER A 463 46.13 19.63 -73.64
CA SER A 463 45.54 20.93 -73.23
C SER A 463 44.05 20.74 -72.94
N PRO A 464 43.36 21.62 -72.20
CA PRO A 464 43.71 22.26 -70.92
C PRO A 464 42.51 22.24 -69.90
N PRO A 465 42.66 22.75 -68.66
CA PRO A 465 41.58 22.87 -67.65
C PRO A 465 40.87 24.24 -67.75
N PRO A 466 39.77 24.53 -66.98
CA PRO A 466 39.99 25.34 -65.76
C PRO A 466 38.93 25.29 -64.61
N ALA A 467 39.39 25.85 -63.48
CA ALA A 467 38.75 26.73 -62.47
C ALA A 467 37.60 26.19 -61.59
N ALA A 468 37.73 26.10 -60.25
CA ALA A 468 37.93 27.12 -59.20
C ALA A 468 36.60 27.71 -58.66
N LEU A 469 36.42 27.65 -57.33
CA LEU A 469 35.87 28.73 -56.50
C LEU A 469 36.06 28.40 -55.02
N ALA A 470 36.46 29.43 -54.27
CA ALA A 470 36.90 29.41 -52.88
C ALA A 470 35.87 30.09 -51.95
N ALA A 471 36.17 30.02 -50.64
CA ALA A 471 35.75 30.92 -49.55
C ALA A 471 34.31 30.69 -49.02
N THR A 472 33.98 30.75 -47.72
CA THR A 472 34.66 31.20 -46.48
C THR A 472 33.73 30.89 -45.30
N GLY A 473 34.25 30.82 -44.07
CA GLY A 473 33.42 31.06 -42.87
C GLY A 473 33.93 30.39 -41.61
N LEU A 474 34.84 31.06 -40.90
CA LEU A 474 35.15 30.83 -39.48
C LEU A 474 34.16 31.65 -38.63
N ASP A 475 33.75 31.11 -37.49
CA ASP A 475 33.55 31.95 -36.30
C ASP A 475 33.91 31.15 -35.04
N VAL A 476 34.61 31.82 -34.12
CA VAL A 476 35.16 31.28 -32.87
C VAL A 476 34.88 32.30 -31.77
N SER A 477 34.18 31.89 -30.70
CA SER A 477 34.15 32.45 -29.32
C SER A 477 32.91 31.87 -28.62
N ALA A 478 32.84 31.44 -27.35
CA ALA A 478 33.73 31.42 -26.18
C ALA A 478 33.10 30.43 -25.15
N VAL A 479 33.85 29.49 -24.55
CA VAL A 479 34.41 29.50 -23.18
C VAL A 479 33.40 29.39 -22.00
N ARG A 480 33.66 28.36 -21.14
CA ARG A 480 33.34 28.14 -19.70
C ARG A 480 32.07 27.36 -19.27
N THR A 481 32.29 26.11 -18.84
CA THR A 481 31.71 25.40 -17.68
C THR A 481 32.35 25.89 -16.34
N PRO A 482 32.01 25.43 -15.10
CA PRO A 482 30.82 24.75 -14.52
C PRO A 482 30.42 25.26 -13.07
N LEU A 483 29.53 24.50 -12.36
CA LEU A 483 29.26 24.46 -10.88
C LEU A 483 28.34 25.57 -10.28
N ALA A 484 27.48 25.39 -9.25
CA ALA A 484 27.28 24.36 -8.22
C ALA A 484 25.93 24.56 -7.46
N ILE A 485 25.34 23.45 -6.98
CA ILE A 485 24.86 23.15 -5.59
C ILE A 485 23.85 24.09 -4.87
N ALA A 486 22.61 23.59 -4.80
CA ALA A 486 21.78 23.19 -3.63
C ALA A 486 21.73 23.92 -2.26
N ILE A 487 20.54 23.76 -1.64
CA ILE A 487 20.10 23.89 -0.23
C ILE A 487 19.76 25.35 0.19
N GLY A 488 18.60 25.70 0.75
CA GLY A 488 17.47 24.99 1.36
C GLY A 488 16.96 25.81 2.56
N LEU A 489 15.67 25.67 2.91
CA LEU A 489 15.07 25.74 4.27
C LEU A 489 13.72 26.51 4.37
N VAL A 490 12.71 25.74 4.81
CA VAL A 490 11.77 26.02 5.91
C VAL A 490 10.77 27.17 5.75
N SER A 491 9.50 26.79 5.65
CA SER A 491 8.42 27.46 6.39
C SER A 491 7.27 26.49 6.69
N ILE A 492 7.03 26.32 7.99
CA ILE A 492 5.97 25.56 8.65
C ILE A 492 4.68 26.39 8.67
N GLY A 493 3.51 25.73 8.52
CA GLY A 493 2.37 25.95 9.43
C GLY A 493 1.13 26.71 8.94
N VAL A 494 0.01 25.99 8.99
CA VAL A 494 -1.35 26.43 9.37
C VAL A 494 -2.18 27.21 8.32
N ALA A 495 -3.16 26.51 7.72
CA ALA A 495 -4.51 27.06 7.45
C ALA A 495 -5.53 25.93 7.19
N ILE A 496 -6.24 25.52 8.24
CA ILE A 496 -7.57 24.87 8.15
C ILE A 496 -8.60 25.93 8.60
N VAL A 497 -9.79 25.87 7.98
CA VAL A 497 -11.03 26.63 8.24
C VAL A 497 -11.18 27.97 7.50
N ALA A 498 -11.96 27.96 6.40
CA ALA A 498 -13.19 28.76 6.27
C ALA A 498 -13.71 28.79 4.82
N SER A 499 -14.61 27.87 4.45
CA SER A 499 -15.56 28.11 3.34
C SER A 499 -16.82 27.23 3.43
N ARG A 500 -17.55 27.34 4.55
CA ARG A 500 -19.00 27.05 4.56
C ARG A 500 -19.75 28.34 4.87
N ARG A 501 -20.15 29.06 3.81
CA ARG A 501 -21.27 30.02 3.87
C ARG A 501 -22.53 29.30 3.37
N PRO A 502 -23.61 29.25 4.16
CA PRO A 502 -24.92 28.89 3.64
C PRO A 502 -25.48 30.08 2.84
N ARG A 503 -25.92 29.82 1.59
CA ARG A 503 -26.71 30.76 0.81
C ARG A 503 -28.16 30.73 1.32
N PHE A 504 -28.63 31.91 1.70
CA PHE A 504 -30.04 32.25 1.86
C PHE A 504 -30.78 32.26 0.50
N GLY A 505 -32.06 31.90 0.53
CA GLY A 505 -33.08 32.17 -0.49
C GLY A 505 -34.08 31.02 -0.58
N ALA A 506 -35.40 31.18 -0.48
CA ALA A 506 -36.23 32.38 -0.48
C ALA A 506 -37.61 32.07 0.14
N ARG A 507 -38.22 33.09 0.75
CA ARG A 507 -39.66 33.17 0.98
C ARG A 507 -40.39 33.21 -0.37
N LEU A 508 -41.48 32.47 -0.47
CA LEU A 508 -42.54 32.71 -1.44
C LEU A 508 -43.83 32.87 -0.66
N THR A 509 -44.48 34.01 -0.85
CA THR A 509 -45.82 34.32 -0.36
C THR A 509 -46.70 34.58 -1.59
N ILE A 510 -47.99 34.29 -1.42
CA ILE A 510 -49.17 34.66 -2.22
C ILE A 510 -49.61 33.62 -3.26
N ARG A 511 -50.64 32.83 -2.94
CA ARG A 511 -52.05 33.24 -3.07
C ARG A 511 -52.90 32.63 -1.97
#